data_AF-A0A1Y4U3U0-F1
#
_entry.id   AF-A0A1Y4U3U0-F1
#
_cell.length_a   1.000
_cell.length_b   1.000
_cell.length_c   1.000
_cell.angle_alpha   90.00
_cell.angle_beta   90.00
_cell.angle_gamma   90.00
#
_symmetry.space_group_name_H-M   'P 1'
#
loop_
_entity.id
_entity.type
_entity.pdbx_description
1 polymer ?
#
loop_
_entity_poly.entity_id
_entity_poly.type
_entity_poly.pdbx_seq_one_letter_code
_entity_poly.pdbx_strand_id
1 'polypeptide(L)'
;MSWIPATASSTVLYTTGSASNYAVFIKNSTPENGFYQIQSDAVLDSGRSSVVGGSGVYSFDGMYAYISSDYVQIVNQGTAASQPQPEPEPQPEPEPEPEPATLDSVSIAAAPQKTVYTEGETFDPAGMAVQAKWSDGSVTDVTGEVSYRTEPLTTDVTSVEISYTSGENRGHSTFLRFYRVKG
;
A
#
# COMPACT_ATOMS: atom_id res chain seq x y z
N MET A 1 -32.61 19.47 26.61
CA MET A 1 -32.48 20.93 26.47
C MET A 1 -32.96 21.33 25.09
N SER A 2 -33.87 22.31 25.07
CA SER A 2 -34.61 22.82 23.91
C SER A 2 -33.70 23.67 23.00
N TRP A 3 -33.84 23.52 21.68
CA TRP A 3 -33.15 24.34 20.68
C TRP A 3 -33.94 25.64 20.49
N ILE A 4 -33.34 26.79 20.84
CA ILE A 4 -33.91 28.11 20.52
C ILE A 4 -33.19 28.58 19.24
N PRO A 5 -33.86 28.69 18.08
CA PRO A 5 -33.26 29.33 16.93
C PRO A 5 -33.06 30.82 17.28
N ALA A 6 -31.81 31.27 17.31
CA ALA A 6 -31.51 32.70 17.43
C ALA A 6 -32.11 33.42 16.22
N THR A 7 -33.19 34.15 16.46
CA THR A 7 -33.83 35.04 15.49
C THR A 7 -32.96 36.29 15.33
N ALA A 8 -32.93 36.83 14.11
CA ALA A 8 -32.15 38.01 13.73
C ALA A 8 -32.48 39.22 14.62
N SER A 9 -31.74 39.38 15.71
CA SER A 9 -31.81 40.54 16.59
C SER A 9 -30.43 40.76 17.20
N SER A 10 -29.50 41.22 16.35
CA SER A 10 -28.35 42.00 16.79
C SER A 10 -28.42 43.38 16.16
N THR A 11 -28.29 44.39 17.01
CA THR A 11 -28.72 45.79 16.82
C THR A 11 -27.83 46.64 15.89
N VAL A 12 -26.85 46.08 15.19
CA VAL A 12 -26.18 46.79 14.08
C VAL A 12 -25.93 45.81 12.92
N LEU A 13 -26.95 45.66 12.09
CA LEU A 13 -26.82 45.13 10.74
C LEU A 13 -26.33 46.28 9.85
N TYR A 14 -25.15 46.13 9.27
CA TYR A 14 -24.77 47.00 8.16
C TYR A 14 -25.59 46.59 6.94
N THR A 15 -26.68 47.30 6.68
CA THR A 15 -27.40 47.21 5.41
C THR A 15 -26.79 48.24 4.47
N THR A 16 -25.91 47.80 3.59
CA THR A 16 -25.60 48.63 2.43
C THR A 16 -26.85 48.63 1.56
N GLY A 17 -27.46 49.80 1.34
CA GLY A 17 -28.44 49.93 0.26
C GLY A 17 -27.83 49.50 -1.08
N SER A 18 -28.63 49.37 -2.13
CA SER A 18 -28.25 48.81 -3.45
C SER A 18 -27.08 49.49 -4.20
N ALA A 19 -26.38 50.44 -3.57
CA ALA A 19 -25.17 51.05 -4.07
C ALA A 19 -24.28 51.51 -2.91
N SER A 20 -23.24 50.74 -2.58
CA SER A 20 -22.01 51.33 -1.98
C SER A 20 -20.81 50.45 -2.30
N ASN A 21 -19.86 51.01 -3.06
CA ASN A 21 -18.61 50.37 -3.45
C ASN A 21 -17.59 50.42 -2.29
N TYR A 22 -17.94 49.86 -1.13
CA TYR A 22 -17.06 49.84 0.03
C TYR A 22 -16.42 48.45 0.14
N ALA A 23 -15.09 48.41 0.15
CA ALA A 23 -14.35 47.17 0.38
C ALA A 23 -14.15 46.99 1.89
N VAL A 24 -14.44 45.78 2.39
CA VAL A 24 -14.26 45.41 3.80
C VAL A 24 -13.38 44.17 3.89
N PHE A 25 -12.57 44.08 4.95
CA PHE A 25 -11.83 42.86 5.24
C PHE A 25 -12.74 41.86 5.95
N ILE A 26 -13.00 40.74 5.29
CA ILE A 26 -13.74 39.62 5.86
C ILE A 26 -12.77 38.77 6.69
N LYS A 27 -13.11 38.51 7.97
CA LYS A 27 -12.29 37.68 8.87
C LYS A 27 -12.35 36.19 8.53
N ASN A 28 -13.51 35.72 8.05
CA ASN A 28 -13.73 34.34 7.63
C ASN A 28 -14.55 34.32 6.34
N SER A 29 -14.01 33.72 5.29
CA SER A 29 -14.64 33.64 3.97
C SER A 29 -15.86 32.71 3.91
N THR A 30 -16.15 31.98 4.99
CA THR A 30 -17.37 31.17 5.12
C THR A 30 -18.35 31.89 6.02
N PRO A 31 -19.57 32.23 5.54
CA PRO A 31 -20.56 32.89 6.37
C PRO A 31 -21.15 31.92 7.39
N GLU A 32 -21.34 32.39 8.62
CA GLU A 32 -22.01 31.64 9.67
C GLU A 32 -23.44 32.18 9.81
N ASN A 33 -24.44 31.31 9.68
CA ASN A 33 -25.85 31.68 9.73
C ASN A 33 -26.25 32.82 8.75
N GLY A 34 -25.62 32.89 7.57
CA GLY A 34 -25.92 33.90 6.55
C GLY A 34 -25.24 35.26 6.78
N PHE A 35 -24.25 35.35 7.66
CA PHE A 35 -23.50 36.58 7.91
C PHE A 35 -21.98 36.36 7.90
N TYR A 36 -21.23 37.30 7.33
CA TYR A 36 -19.77 37.39 7.42
C TYR A 36 -19.36 38.27 8.60
N GLN A 37 -18.25 37.94 9.26
CA GLN A 37 -17.57 38.84 10.18
C GLN A 37 -16.63 39.77 9.40
N ILE A 38 -16.74 41.08 9.62
CA ILE A 38 -15.88 42.09 9.00
C ILE A 38 -15.14 42.90 10.07
N GLN A 39 -13.91 43.31 9.76
CA GLN A 39 -13.15 44.21 10.64
C GLN A 39 -13.86 45.57 10.74
N SER A 40 -13.96 46.12 11.96
CA SER A 40 -14.66 47.38 12.27
C SER A 40 -13.78 48.28 13.12
N ASP A 41 -13.80 49.60 12.86
CA ASP A 41 -12.81 50.55 13.41
C ASP A 41 -13.20 51.18 14.76
N ALA A 42 -14.44 51.06 15.25
CA ALA A 42 -14.86 51.69 16.51
C ALA A 42 -15.13 50.67 17.64
N VAL A 43 -14.57 50.93 18.84
CA VAL A 43 -14.95 50.22 20.07
C VAL A 43 -16.42 50.55 20.36
N LEU A 44 -17.32 49.58 20.23
CA LEU A 44 -18.73 49.75 20.62
C LEU A 44 -18.93 49.30 22.07
N ASP A 45 -19.91 49.87 22.76
CA ASP A 45 -20.24 49.44 24.12
C ASP A 45 -20.76 47.99 24.13
N SER A 46 -20.89 47.39 25.31
CA SER A 46 -21.38 46.01 25.44
C SER A 46 -22.79 45.81 24.87
N GLY A 47 -23.56 46.89 24.69
CA GLY A 47 -24.87 46.90 24.03
C GLY A 47 -24.81 47.14 22.51
N ARG A 48 -23.61 47.41 21.96
CA ARG A 48 -23.34 47.76 20.56
C ARG A 48 -24.17 48.96 20.06
N SER A 49 -24.52 49.88 20.95
CA SER A 49 -25.43 50.99 20.65
C SER A 49 -24.74 52.35 20.52
N SER A 50 -23.49 52.45 21.00
CA SER A 50 -22.68 53.67 20.97
C SER A 50 -21.20 53.35 20.89
N VAL A 51 -20.39 54.32 20.44
CA VAL A 51 -18.92 54.25 20.44
C VAL A 51 -18.40 54.57 21.84
N VAL A 52 -17.58 53.66 22.40
CA VAL A 52 -16.90 53.84 23.68
C VAL A 52 -15.75 54.83 23.48
N GLY A 53 -15.99 56.10 23.81
CA GLY A 53 -14.92 57.09 23.92
C GLY A 53 -14.12 56.87 25.20
N GLY A 54 -12.83 56.52 25.09
CA GLY A 54 -11.93 56.58 26.25
C GLY A 54 -10.75 55.61 26.33
N SER A 55 -10.62 54.60 25.46
CA SER A 55 -9.47 53.68 25.53
C SER A 55 -8.71 53.45 24.23
N GLY A 56 -9.31 53.63 23.05
CA GLY A 56 -8.59 53.66 21.76
C GLY A 56 -7.74 52.41 21.42
N VAL A 57 -7.80 51.35 22.22
CA VAL A 57 -7.03 50.12 22.00
C VAL A 57 -7.83 49.25 21.04
N TYR A 58 -7.32 49.09 19.82
CA TYR A 58 -7.84 48.15 18.82
C TYR A 58 -7.55 46.69 19.23
N SER A 59 -8.50 45.78 19.00
CA SER A 59 -8.39 44.33 19.22
C SER A 59 -8.99 43.62 18.02
N PHE A 60 -8.11 43.05 17.19
CA PHE A 60 -8.49 42.31 15.99
C PHE A 60 -9.49 41.19 16.29
N ASP A 61 -9.37 40.55 17.47
CA ASP A 61 -10.22 39.43 17.88
C ASP A 61 -11.64 39.89 18.27
N GLY A 62 -11.74 40.96 19.06
CA GLY A 62 -13.01 41.44 19.63
C GLY A 62 -13.73 42.55 18.86
N MET A 63 -13.05 43.26 17.94
CA MET A 63 -13.64 44.33 17.14
C MET A 63 -14.00 43.85 15.74
N TYR A 64 -15.22 43.36 15.60
CA TYR A 64 -15.78 42.99 14.31
C TYR A 64 -17.29 43.26 14.28
N ALA A 65 -17.80 43.46 13.07
CA ALA A 65 -19.22 43.56 12.78
C ALA A 65 -19.69 42.39 11.92
N TYR A 66 -21.01 42.23 11.81
CA TYR A 66 -21.61 41.26 10.91
C TYR A 66 -22.24 41.95 9.71
N ILE A 67 -22.04 41.38 8.53
CA ILE A 67 -22.67 41.81 7.27
C ILE A 67 -23.37 40.62 6.63
N SER A 68 -24.58 40.81 6.10
CA SER A 68 -25.35 39.73 5.47
C SER A 68 -24.67 39.25 4.21
N SER A 69 -24.58 37.92 4.04
CA SER A 69 -23.97 37.31 2.86
C SER A 69 -24.71 37.64 1.56
N ASP A 70 -26.01 37.97 1.63
CA ASP A 70 -26.83 38.29 0.46
C ASP A 70 -26.40 39.58 -0.24
N TYR A 71 -25.67 40.45 0.47
CA TYR A 71 -25.24 41.77 -0.03
C TYR A 71 -23.72 41.87 -0.22
N VAL A 72 -22.98 40.77 -0.06
CA VAL A 72 -21.51 40.76 -0.19
C VAL A 72 -21.07 39.95 -1.40
N GLN A 73 -20.27 40.59 -2.26
CA GLN A 73 -19.51 39.90 -3.31
C GLN A 73 -18.05 39.78 -2.88
N ILE A 74 -17.54 38.54 -2.84
CA ILE A 74 -16.13 38.30 -2.57
C ILE A 74 -15.34 38.58 -3.86
N VAL A 75 -14.62 39.70 -3.90
CA VAL A 75 -13.89 40.17 -5.09
C VAL A 75 -12.41 39.78 -5.11
N ASN A 76 -11.83 39.46 -3.95
CA ASN A 76 -10.46 38.98 -3.84
C ASN A 76 -10.36 38.02 -2.65
N GLN A 77 -9.99 36.78 -2.93
CA GLN A 77 -9.61 35.81 -1.93
C GLN A 77 -8.09 35.73 -1.98
N GLY A 78 -7.42 36.43 -1.07
CA GLY A 78 -5.98 36.21 -0.89
C GLY A 78 -5.73 34.71 -0.75
N THR A 79 -4.68 34.18 -1.36
CA THR A 79 -4.34 32.77 -1.24
C THR A 79 -4.11 32.49 0.24
N ALA A 80 -5.02 31.75 0.88
CA ALA A 80 -4.78 31.24 2.21
C ALA A 80 -3.45 30.49 2.11
N ALA A 81 -2.42 30.97 2.81
CA ALA A 81 -1.17 30.24 2.90
C ALA A 81 -1.50 28.94 3.64
N SER A 82 -1.77 27.88 2.88
CA SER A 82 -1.74 26.53 3.38
C SER A 82 -0.41 26.40 4.10
N GLN A 83 -0.44 26.23 5.42
CA GLN A 83 0.77 25.84 6.14
C GLN A 83 1.35 24.62 5.39
N PRO A 84 2.66 24.56 5.11
CA PRO A 84 3.24 23.40 4.46
C PRO A 84 2.87 22.18 5.29
N GLN A 85 2.01 21.33 4.73
CA GLN A 85 1.69 20.03 5.32
C GLN A 85 3.02 19.29 5.45
N PRO A 86 3.36 18.71 6.62
CA PRO A 86 4.58 17.93 6.75
C PRO A 86 4.60 16.91 5.61
N GLU A 87 5.71 16.87 4.89
CA GLU A 87 5.93 15.89 3.84
C GLU A 87 5.70 14.51 4.46
N PRO A 88 4.83 13.66 3.87
CA PRO A 88 4.63 12.33 4.41
C PRO A 88 5.98 11.62 4.44
N GLU A 89 6.31 10.99 5.57
CA GLU A 89 7.52 10.18 5.67
C GLU A 89 7.56 9.20 4.49
N PRO A 90 8.71 9.02 3.82
CA PRO A 90 8.81 8.09 2.72
C PRO A 90 8.40 6.71 3.22
N GLN A 91 7.39 6.12 2.59
CA GLN A 91 7.03 4.74 2.86
C GLN A 91 8.26 3.86 2.54
N PRO A 92 8.57 2.84 3.36
CA PRO A 92 9.64 1.91 3.03
C PRO A 92 9.36 1.34 1.65
N GLU A 93 10.38 1.32 0.78
CA GLU A 93 10.26 0.61 -0.50
C GLU A 93 9.85 -0.84 -0.22
N PRO A 94 8.91 -1.40 -1.00
CA PRO A 94 8.54 -2.80 -0.86
C PRO A 94 9.79 -3.65 -1.05
N GLU A 95 10.03 -4.60 -0.14
CA GLU A 95 11.07 -5.61 -0.34
C GLU A 95 10.85 -6.31 -1.69
N PRO A 96 11.92 -6.59 -2.44
CA PRO A 96 11.79 -7.31 -3.71
C PRO A 96 11.15 -8.68 -3.45
N GLU A 97 10.11 -8.99 -4.22
CA GLU A 97 9.47 -10.30 -4.18
C GLU A 97 10.52 -11.36 -4.53
N PRO A 98 10.65 -12.45 -3.75
CA PRO A 98 11.66 -13.46 -4.01
C PRO A 98 11.41 -14.09 -5.39
N GLU A 99 12.43 -14.08 -6.25
CA GLU A 99 12.35 -14.77 -7.53
C GLU A 99 12.11 -16.27 -7.30
N PRO A 100 11.22 -16.92 -8.07
CA PRO A 100 10.98 -18.35 -7.92
C PRO A 100 12.26 -19.13 -8.23
N ALA A 101 12.65 -20.02 -7.32
CA ALA A 101 13.81 -20.88 -7.52
C ALA A 101 13.54 -21.86 -8.66
N THR A 102 14.47 -21.92 -9.62
CA THR A 102 14.38 -22.82 -10.78
C THR A 102 15.27 -24.04 -10.58
N LEU A 103 14.90 -25.18 -11.19
CA LEU A 103 15.67 -26.41 -11.05
C LEU A 103 17.04 -26.29 -11.75
N ASP A 104 18.11 -26.41 -10.96
CA ASP A 104 19.51 -26.25 -11.43
C ASP A 104 20.15 -27.60 -11.80
N SER A 105 20.01 -28.62 -10.96
CA SER A 105 20.50 -29.98 -11.25
C SER A 105 19.83 -31.07 -10.42
N VAL A 106 19.99 -32.33 -10.82
CA VAL A 106 19.52 -33.53 -10.10
C VAL A 106 20.71 -34.47 -9.86
N SER A 107 20.79 -35.08 -8.68
CA SER A 107 21.88 -35.98 -8.31
C SER A 107 21.40 -37.16 -7.46
N ILE A 108 22.11 -38.29 -7.57
CA ILE A 108 21.91 -39.45 -6.70
C ILE A 108 22.67 -39.21 -5.40
N ALA A 109 21.95 -38.99 -4.29
CA ALA A 109 22.53 -38.83 -2.97
C ALA A 109 22.85 -40.18 -2.30
N ALA A 110 22.05 -41.21 -2.59
CA ALA A 110 22.30 -42.58 -2.17
C ALA A 110 21.91 -43.55 -3.28
N ALA A 111 22.77 -44.54 -3.56
CA ALA A 111 22.48 -45.59 -4.52
C ALA A 111 21.44 -46.59 -3.95
N PRO A 112 20.64 -47.26 -4.80
CA PRO A 112 19.74 -48.32 -4.36
C PRO A 112 20.50 -49.48 -3.71
N GLN A 113 19.82 -50.22 -2.84
CA GLN A 113 20.39 -51.39 -2.17
C GLN A 113 20.68 -52.53 -3.15
N LYS A 114 19.89 -52.63 -4.23
CA LYS A 114 20.07 -53.62 -5.29
C LYS A 114 20.74 -52.98 -6.51
N THR A 115 21.92 -53.49 -6.84
CA THR A 115 22.73 -53.01 -7.99
C THR A 115 23.11 -54.13 -8.97
N VAL A 116 22.66 -55.35 -8.67
CA VAL A 116 22.85 -56.56 -9.47
C VAL A 116 21.48 -57.15 -9.74
N TYR A 117 21.21 -57.39 -11.01
CA TYR A 117 19.92 -57.89 -11.49
C TYR A 117 20.12 -59.17 -12.31
N THR A 118 19.06 -59.95 -12.42
CA THR A 118 18.94 -61.05 -13.37
C THR A 118 18.07 -60.58 -14.54
N GLU A 119 18.31 -61.08 -15.74
CA GLU A 119 17.47 -60.77 -16.91
C GLU A 119 15.99 -61.03 -16.61
N GLY A 120 15.14 -60.06 -16.95
CA GLY A 120 13.70 -60.09 -16.68
C GLY A 120 13.27 -59.45 -15.34
N GLU A 121 14.20 -59.06 -14.47
CA GLU A 121 13.86 -58.31 -13.25
C GLU A 121 13.61 -56.82 -13.54
N THR A 122 12.66 -56.21 -12.83
CA THR A 122 12.45 -54.75 -12.88
C THR A 122 13.38 -54.03 -11.92
N PHE A 123 13.70 -52.77 -12.22
CA PHE A 123 14.48 -51.91 -11.33
C PHE A 123 13.80 -51.78 -9.95
N ASP A 124 14.61 -51.84 -8.90
CA ASP A 124 14.18 -51.71 -7.51
C ASP A 124 14.84 -50.46 -6.90
N PRO A 125 14.09 -49.36 -6.71
CA PRO A 125 14.62 -48.11 -6.19
C PRO A 125 14.81 -48.15 -4.66
N ALA A 126 14.54 -49.25 -3.97
CA ALA A 126 14.64 -49.32 -2.51
C ALA A 126 16.02 -48.89 -1.99
N GLY A 127 16.00 -47.91 -1.07
CA GLY A 127 17.19 -47.30 -0.47
C GLY A 127 17.90 -46.26 -1.35
N MET A 128 17.41 -45.98 -2.55
CA MET A 128 17.88 -44.86 -3.36
C MET A 128 17.39 -43.54 -2.75
N ALA A 129 18.22 -42.50 -2.82
CA ALA A 129 17.82 -41.13 -2.51
C ALA A 129 18.27 -40.20 -3.64
N VAL A 130 17.37 -39.34 -4.10
CA VAL A 130 17.59 -38.39 -5.19
C VAL A 130 17.36 -36.98 -4.69
N GLN A 131 18.30 -36.09 -4.98
CA GLN A 131 18.25 -34.69 -4.58
C GLN A 131 18.20 -33.77 -5.80
N ALA A 132 17.29 -32.81 -5.75
CA ALA A 132 17.24 -31.66 -6.65
C ALA A 132 17.96 -30.48 -6.00
N LYS A 133 18.85 -29.84 -6.75
CA LYS A 133 19.48 -28.58 -6.40
C LYS A 133 18.82 -27.46 -7.21
N TRP A 134 18.50 -26.37 -6.53
CA TRP A 134 17.80 -25.22 -7.11
C TRP A 134 18.73 -24.03 -7.30
N SER A 135 18.32 -23.06 -8.13
CA SER A 135 19.11 -21.87 -8.47
C SER A 135 19.37 -20.94 -7.28
N ASP A 136 18.55 -21.02 -6.22
CA ASP A 136 18.75 -20.31 -4.94
C ASP A 136 19.77 -21.02 -4.02
N GLY A 137 20.31 -22.16 -4.44
CA GLY A 137 21.23 -22.99 -3.68
C GLY A 137 20.56 -23.96 -2.72
N SER A 138 19.23 -23.95 -2.60
CA SER A 138 18.49 -24.92 -1.80
C SER A 138 18.56 -26.31 -2.40
N VAL A 139 18.36 -27.32 -1.55
CA VAL A 139 18.38 -28.73 -1.93
C VAL A 139 17.13 -29.40 -1.38
N THR A 140 16.45 -30.18 -2.22
CA THR A 140 15.20 -30.88 -1.86
C THR A 140 15.30 -32.36 -2.18
N ASP A 141 14.71 -33.19 -1.33
CA ASP A 141 14.54 -34.62 -1.61
C ASP A 141 13.38 -34.80 -2.60
N VAL A 142 13.69 -35.37 -3.76
CA VAL A 142 12.74 -35.62 -4.85
C VAL A 142 12.59 -37.12 -5.13
N THR A 143 13.04 -37.98 -4.21
CA THR A 143 13.05 -39.45 -4.39
C THR A 143 11.68 -40.03 -4.76
N GLY A 144 10.59 -39.45 -4.25
CA GLY A 144 9.23 -39.89 -4.55
C GLY A 144 8.65 -39.33 -5.86
N GLU A 145 9.35 -38.43 -6.54
CA GLU A 145 8.85 -37.67 -7.69
C GLU A 145 9.64 -37.97 -8.98
N VAL A 146 10.65 -38.82 -8.90
CA VAL A 146 11.45 -39.20 -10.06
C VAL A 146 10.72 -40.18 -10.98
N SER A 147 11.00 -40.06 -12.27
CA SER A 147 10.60 -41.01 -13.30
C SER A 147 11.79 -41.87 -13.69
N TYR A 148 11.53 -43.15 -13.92
CA TYR A 148 12.53 -44.13 -14.33
C TYR A 148 11.89 -45.25 -15.15
N ARG A 149 12.73 -46.05 -15.80
CA ARG A 149 12.29 -47.19 -16.60
C ARG A 149 11.60 -48.25 -15.73
N THR A 150 10.40 -48.68 -16.14
CA THR A 150 9.62 -49.72 -15.44
C THR A 150 9.62 -51.08 -16.15
N GLU A 151 10.13 -51.16 -17.37
CA GLU A 151 10.23 -52.45 -18.07
C GLU A 151 11.29 -53.37 -17.43
N PRO A 152 11.13 -54.69 -17.57
CA PRO A 152 12.15 -55.66 -17.21
C PRO A 152 13.52 -55.32 -17.82
N LEU A 153 14.57 -55.44 -17.02
CA LEU A 153 15.94 -55.23 -17.43
C LEU A 153 16.43 -56.41 -18.26
N THR A 154 17.07 -56.10 -19.37
CA THR A 154 17.74 -57.04 -20.27
C THR A 154 19.25 -56.93 -20.11
N THR A 155 20.01 -57.90 -20.63
CA THR A 155 21.47 -57.95 -20.46
C THR A 155 22.22 -56.79 -21.12
N ASP A 156 21.61 -56.09 -22.08
CA ASP A 156 22.12 -54.88 -22.72
C ASP A 156 21.94 -53.60 -21.87
N VAL A 157 21.10 -53.64 -20.83
CA VAL A 157 20.84 -52.48 -19.97
C VAL A 157 21.90 -52.40 -18.87
N THR A 158 22.85 -51.48 -19.05
CA THR A 158 23.94 -51.25 -18.08
C THR A 158 23.73 -50.03 -17.19
N SER A 159 22.68 -49.23 -17.45
CA SER A 159 22.30 -48.09 -16.64
C SER A 159 20.81 -47.78 -16.76
N VAL A 160 20.22 -47.22 -15.71
CA VAL A 160 18.86 -46.64 -15.72
C VAL A 160 18.99 -45.14 -15.58
N GLU A 161 18.25 -44.43 -16.44
CA GLU A 161 18.09 -42.98 -16.34
C GLU A 161 17.02 -42.66 -15.30
N ILE A 162 17.34 -41.74 -14.40
CA ILE A 162 16.45 -41.19 -13.39
C ILE A 162 16.20 -39.73 -13.77
N SER A 163 14.95 -39.38 -14.02
CA SER A 163 14.55 -38.05 -14.49
C SER A 163 13.63 -37.38 -13.49
N TYR A 164 13.77 -36.07 -13.31
CA TYR A 164 12.89 -35.25 -12.50
C TYR A 164 12.54 -33.96 -13.25
N THR A 165 11.26 -33.59 -13.22
CA THR A 165 10.73 -32.40 -13.90
C THR A 165 10.00 -31.54 -12.88
N SER A 166 10.54 -30.35 -12.62
CA SER A 166 9.83 -29.29 -11.90
C SER A 166 8.77 -28.66 -12.81
N GLY A 167 7.70 -28.10 -12.22
CA GLY A 167 6.51 -27.58 -12.91
C GLY A 167 6.75 -26.54 -14.02
N GLU A 168 7.95 -25.97 -14.13
CA GLU A 168 8.36 -25.10 -15.25
C GLU A 168 8.91 -25.85 -16.49
N ASN A 169 8.78 -27.18 -16.58
CA ASN A 169 9.21 -27.99 -17.74
C ASN A 169 10.72 -27.94 -18.06
N ARG A 170 11.57 -27.48 -17.14
CA ARG A 170 13.02 -27.73 -17.20
C ARG A 170 13.31 -29.08 -16.54
N GLY A 171 13.17 -30.15 -17.31
CA GLY A 171 13.53 -31.49 -16.86
C GLY A 171 15.04 -31.65 -16.75
N HIS A 172 15.49 -32.32 -15.70
CA HIS A 172 16.89 -32.74 -15.52
C HIS A 172 16.93 -34.25 -15.33
N SER A 173 18.00 -34.90 -15.77
CA SER A 173 18.22 -36.33 -15.57
C SER A 173 19.61 -36.63 -15.04
N THR A 174 19.70 -37.72 -14.29
CA THR A 174 20.95 -38.31 -13.82
C THR A 174 20.94 -39.81 -14.11
N PHE A 175 22.12 -40.38 -14.36
CA PHE A 175 22.25 -41.80 -14.66
C PHE A 175 22.67 -42.59 -13.44
N LEU A 176 22.04 -43.74 -13.23
CA LEU A 176 22.50 -44.75 -12.28
C LEU A 176 23.07 -45.95 -13.07
N ARG A 177 24.33 -46.31 -12.82
CA ARG A 177 24.99 -47.45 -13.48
C ARG A 177 24.79 -48.73 -12.68
N PHE A 178 24.44 -49.82 -13.37
CA PHE A 178 24.44 -51.18 -12.82
C PHE A 178 25.66 -51.92 -13.33
N TYR A 179 26.26 -52.72 -12.47
CA TYR A 179 27.51 -53.40 -12.82
C TYR A 179 27.30 -54.85 -13.30
N ARG A 180 26.07 -55.39 -13.23
CA ARG A 180 25.81 -56.76 -13.71
C ARG A 180 24.31 -57.07 -13.86
N VAL A 181 23.84 -57.27 -15.09
CA VAL A 181 22.65 -58.08 -15.37
C VAL A 181 23.15 -59.48 -15.71
N LYS A 182 22.85 -60.48 -14.88
CA LYS A 182 23.17 -61.88 -15.18
C LYS A 182 22.10 -62.43 -16.13
N GLY A 183 22.53 -62.95 -17.27
CA GLY A 183 21.70 -63.79 -18.14
C GLY A 183 21.57 -65.21 -17.60
#